data_AF-A0A7X4AL04-F1
#
_entry.id   AF-A0A7X4AL04-F1
#
_cell.length_a   1.000
_cell.length_b   1.000
_cell.length_c   1.000
_cell.angle_alpha   90.00
_cell.angle_beta   90.00
_cell.angle_gamma   90.00
#
_symmetry.space_group_name_H-M   'P 1'
#
loop_
_entity.id
_entity.type
_entity.pdbx_description
1 polymer ?
#
loop_
_entity_poly.entity_id
_entity_poly.type
_entity_poly.pdbx_seq_one_letter_code
_entity_poly.pdbx_strand_id
1 'polypeptide(L)'
;MPRPRSPLTLSFHSFSFNPGYEHLTDERVVERVRELDRRGRKRGLEAMEPESDVLVRIGTERNGKGRVTKNGYGVLHLPWLVNEHPDWPHMIEREVADIAAAIRAAHGVPLKYLIWAGMGGSAEDKAFYQAAGLLNGGVRVYLLDSTDPAKLRAILDHIQKIDKQPLTKALRKCLIVGMAMGMTSYEPVVNLEKLDGLYRKLKISNQSNFVYMTLPDSVLDRFASKRGFRRVPLQPDGGNTTAGRHSGPLTRGSLYPLALNGCKLDSWLQATTLSSGEVQAALRLAGFLDANERA
;
A
#
# COMPACT_ATOMS: atom_id res chain seq x y z
N MET A 1 -27.28 -5.69 -13.97
CA MET A 1 -26.17 -4.71 -14.03
C MET A 1 -26.29 -3.78 -12.82
N PRO A 2 -25.23 -3.54 -12.03
CA PRO A 2 -25.30 -2.52 -10.98
C PRO A 2 -25.40 -1.14 -11.63
N ARG A 3 -26.32 -0.29 -11.13
CA ARG A 3 -26.44 1.10 -11.57
C ARG A 3 -25.11 1.83 -11.29
N PRO A 4 -24.63 2.70 -12.19
CA PRO A 4 -23.51 3.58 -11.87
C PRO A 4 -23.90 4.39 -10.63
N ARG A 5 -23.10 4.27 -9.56
CA ARG A 5 -23.28 5.10 -8.37
C ARG A 5 -23.03 6.55 -8.79
N SER A 6 -23.97 7.43 -8.49
CA SER A 6 -23.76 8.87 -8.60
C SER A 6 -22.47 9.25 -7.87
N PRO A 7 -21.62 10.13 -8.45
CA PRO A 7 -20.43 10.61 -7.74
C PRO A 7 -20.87 11.18 -6.39
N LEU A 8 -20.14 10.82 -5.33
CA LEU A 8 -20.32 11.40 -4.01
C LEU A 8 -20.10 12.90 -4.14
N THR A 9 -21.19 13.65 -4.24
CA THR A 9 -21.14 15.11 -4.31
C THR A 9 -21.15 15.58 -2.87
N LEU A 10 -19.99 15.94 -2.33
CA LEU A 10 -19.88 16.63 -1.06
C LEU A 10 -20.44 18.05 -1.23
N SER A 11 -21.76 18.21 -1.13
CA SER A 11 -22.39 19.52 -1.03
C SER A 11 -22.24 20.01 0.40
N PHE A 12 -21.15 20.71 0.70
CA PHE A 12 -21.09 21.52 1.90
C PHE A 12 -22.09 22.67 1.73
N HIS A 13 -22.96 22.90 2.72
CA HIS A 13 -23.73 24.13 2.78
C HIS A 13 -22.77 25.30 2.57
N SER A 14 -23.09 26.19 1.63
CA SER A 14 -22.26 27.33 1.28
C SER A 14 -22.23 28.30 2.46
N PHE A 15 -21.28 28.12 3.38
CA PHE A 15 -20.86 29.19 4.25
C PHE A 15 -20.23 30.25 3.35
N SER A 16 -20.85 31.43 3.29
CA SER A 16 -20.45 32.53 2.41
C SER A 16 -19.08 33.11 2.75
N PHE A 17 -18.50 32.74 3.89
CA PHE A 17 -17.18 33.17 4.34
C PHE A 17 -16.45 32.01 5.02
N ASN A 18 -15.23 31.71 4.55
CA ASN A 18 -14.33 30.72 5.14
C ASN A 18 -12.91 31.30 5.12
N PRO A 19 -12.53 32.08 6.16
CA PRO A 19 -11.26 32.80 6.18
C PRO A 19 -10.05 31.84 6.17
N GLY A 20 -10.19 30.65 6.75
CA GLY A 20 -9.16 29.62 6.69
C GLY A 20 -8.94 29.13 5.25
N TYR A 21 -10.01 28.96 4.47
CA TYR A 21 -9.88 28.57 3.06
C TYR A 21 -9.25 29.65 2.19
N GLU A 22 -9.63 30.92 2.37
CA GLU A 22 -9.00 32.06 1.68
C GLU A 22 -7.50 32.10 1.99
N HIS A 23 -7.14 32.01 3.26
CA HIS A 23 -5.75 31.95 3.70
C HIS A 23 -4.95 30.80 3.06
N LEU A 24 -5.48 29.57 3.08
CA LEU A 24 -4.82 28.41 2.46
C LEU A 24 -4.65 28.57 0.93
N THR A 25 -5.58 29.27 0.29
CA THR A 25 -5.54 29.54 -1.16
C THR A 25 -4.51 30.61 -1.49
N ASP A 26 -4.50 31.72 -0.76
CA ASP A 26 -3.54 32.82 -0.91
C ASP A 26 -2.11 32.36 -0.65
N GLU A 27 -1.92 31.46 0.33
CA GLU A 27 -0.64 30.83 0.60
C GLU A 27 -0.21 29.80 -0.45
N ARG A 28 -1.07 29.45 -1.41
CA ARG A 28 -0.80 28.46 -2.45
C ARG A 28 -0.31 27.13 -1.86
N VAL A 29 -1.00 26.65 -0.83
CA VAL A 29 -0.54 25.53 0.00
C VAL A 29 -0.32 24.26 -0.82
N VAL A 30 -1.18 23.97 -1.80
CA VAL A 30 -1.03 22.77 -2.65
C VAL A 30 0.26 22.81 -3.46
N GLU A 31 0.58 23.95 -4.08
CA GLU A 31 1.82 24.15 -4.82
C GLU A 31 3.04 24.05 -3.91
N ARG A 32 2.97 24.63 -2.71
CA ARG A 32 4.06 24.54 -1.72
C ARG A 32 4.29 23.11 -1.25
N VAL A 33 3.23 22.34 -0.99
CA VAL A 33 3.33 20.92 -0.63
C VAL A 33 3.94 20.10 -1.78
N ARG A 34 3.56 20.38 -3.04
CA ARG A 34 4.19 19.77 -4.23
C ARG A 34 5.68 20.07 -4.32
N GLU A 35 6.05 21.33 -4.13
CA GLU A 35 7.45 21.75 -4.16
C GLU A 35 8.25 21.12 -3.01
N LEU A 36 7.64 21.00 -1.83
CA LEU A 36 8.24 20.35 -0.68
C LEU A 36 8.54 18.87 -0.96
N ASP A 37 7.55 18.13 -1.44
CA ASP A 37 7.73 16.73 -1.81
C ASP A 37 8.81 16.56 -2.88
N ARG A 38 8.77 17.39 -3.93
CA ARG A 38 9.79 17.41 -4.98
C ARG A 38 11.19 17.68 -4.42
N ARG A 39 11.32 18.60 -3.45
CA ARG A 39 12.60 18.90 -2.79
C ARG A 39 13.12 17.70 -2.01
N GLY A 40 12.27 17.07 -1.19
CA GLY A 40 12.64 15.88 -0.41
C GLY A 40 13.10 14.72 -1.27
N ARG A 41 12.47 14.51 -2.43
CA ARG A 41 12.88 13.48 -3.39
C ARG A 41 14.20 13.80 -4.10
N LYS A 42 14.38 15.05 -4.54
CA LYS A 42 15.58 15.43 -5.32
C LYS A 42 16.82 15.66 -4.46
N ARG A 43 16.64 16.15 -3.24
CA ARG A 43 17.74 16.63 -2.37
C ARG A 43 17.85 15.87 -1.06
N GLY A 44 17.04 14.82 -0.87
CA GLY A 44 16.96 14.09 0.39
C GLY A 44 16.12 14.79 1.45
N LEU A 45 15.82 14.06 2.53
CA LEU A 45 15.00 14.55 3.65
C LEU A 45 15.75 15.59 4.49
N GLU A 46 17.07 15.55 4.48
CA GLU A 46 17.97 16.54 5.10
C GLU A 46 17.79 17.94 4.52
N ALA A 47 17.27 18.08 3.30
CA ALA A 47 16.97 19.37 2.69
C ALA A 47 15.64 19.99 3.18
N MET A 48 14.94 19.30 4.08
CA MET A 48 13.69 19.78 4.71
C MET A 48 14.00 20.31 6.12
N GLU A 49 14.26 21.60 6.23
CA GLU A 49 14.52 22.28 7.51
C GLU A 49 13.20 22.60 8.22
N PRO A 50 12.88 22.00 9.39
CA PRO A 50 11.58 22.15 10.04
C PRO A 50 11.21 23.58 10.41
N GLU A 51 12.20 24.41 10.75
CA GLU A 51 11.97 25.80 11.14
C GLU A 51 11.87 26.75 9.94
N SER A 52 12.14 26.27 8.73
CA SER A 52 12.10 27.10 7.52
C SER A 52 10.69 27.27 6.94
N ASP A 53 9.78 26.34 7.23
CA ASP A 53 8.41 26.34 6.69
C ASP A 53 7.48 25.53 7.61
N VAL A 54 6.31 26.11 7.96
CA VAL A 54 5.26 25.44 8.73
C VAL A 54 4.82 24.11 8.13
N LEU A 55 4.80 24.00 6.80
CA LEU A 55 4.43 22.77 6.09
C LEU A 55 5.45 21.66 6.35
N VAL A 56 6.75 21.98 6.49
CA VAL A 56 7.73 20.98 6.93
C VAL A 56 7.44 20.56 8.36
N ARG A 57 7.21 21.54 9.25
CA ARG A 57 6.99 21.29 10.67
C ARG A 57 5.81 20.36 10.95
N ILE A 58 4.69 20.54 10.25
CA ILE A 58 3.47 19.74 10.45
C ILE A 58 3.46 18.47 9.58
N GLY A 59 4.14 18.51 8.44
CA GLY A 59 4.04 17.47 7.41
C GLY A 59 5.15 16.44 7.41
N THR A 60 6.09 16.50 8.35
CA THR A 60 7.22 15.57 8.41
C THR A 60 7.38 14.91 9.77
N GLU A 61 7.85 13.67 9.77
CA GLU A 61 8.22 12.96 11.02
C GLU A 61 9.69 13.28 11.33
N ARG A 62 10.00 13.48 12.62
CA ARG A 62 11.34 13.84 13.10
C ARG A 62 11.85 12.80 14.09
N ASN A 63 13.17 12.58 14.12
CA ASN A 63 13.80 11.81 15.19
C ASN A 63 14.04 12.66 16.44
N GLY A 64 14.52 12.04 17.53
CA GLY A 64 14.85 12.74 18.78
C GLY A 64 15.97 13.79 18.66
N LYS A 65 16.65 13.90 17.52
CA LYS A 65 17.63 14.94 17.21
C LYS A 65 17.04 16.07 16.33
N GLY A 66 15.73 16.08 16.13
CA GLY A 66 15.03 17.08 15.31
C GLY A 66 15.16 16.90 13.80
N ARG A 67 15.90 15.89 13.32
CA ARG A 67 16.08 15.66 11.87
C ARG A 67 14.84 15.01 11.26
N VAL A 68 14.45 15.49 10.08
CA VAL A 68 13.37 14.87 9.30
C VAL A 68 13.78 13.45 8.90
N THR A 69 12.93 12.48 9.28
CA THR A 69 13.09 11.07 8.95
C THR A 69 12.03 10.58 7.98
N LYS A 70 10.99 11.38 7.71
CA LYS A 70 9.92 11.02 6.78
C LYS A 70 9.19 12.24 6.25
N ASN A 71 8.90 12.23 4.96
CA ASN A 71 8.00 13.18 4.31
C ASN A 71 6.56 12.63 4.36
N GLY A 72 5.69 13.21 5.20
CA GLY A 72 4.29 12.81 5.33
C GLY A 72 3.46 13.10 4.09
N TYR A 73 3.88 14.05 3.24
CA TYR A 73 3.21 14.37 1.97
C TYR A 73 3.51 13.40 0.85
N GLY A 74 4.40 12.42 1.06
CA GLY A 74 4.70 11.38 0.05
C GLY A 74 3.48 10.53 -0.35
N VAL A 75 2.36 10.63 0.39
CA VAL A 75 1.06 10.06 -0.01
C VAL A 75 0.48 10.72 -1.27
N LEU A 76 0.78 12.00 -1.50
CA LEU A 76 0.25 12.78 -2.62
C LEU A 76 1.07 12.63 -3.89
N HIS A 77 2.31 12.14 -3.77
CA HIS A 77 3.25 11.99 -4.87
C HIS A 77 2.73 11.03 -5.96
N LEU A 78 2.33 9.81 -5.59
CA LEU A 78 1.86 8.83 -6.57
C LEU A 78 0.59 9.31 -7.30
N PRO A 79 -0.44 9.88 -6.65
CA PRO A 79 -1.59 10.45 -7.35
C PRO A 79 -1.20 11.54 -8.37
N TRP A 80 -0.23 12.40 -8.08
CA TRP A 80 0.22 13.41 -9.04
C TRP A 80 0.89 12.83 -10.28
N LEU A 81 1.50 11.65 -10.14
CA LEU A 81 2.19 10.95 -11.22
C LEU A 81 1.28 10.08 -12.08
N VAL A 82 0.06 9.76 -11.66
CA VAL A 82 -0.82 8.82 -12.39
C VAL A 82 -1.02 9.21 -13.85
N ASN A 83 -1.24 10.51 -14.12
CA ASN A 83 -1.45 10.99 -15.49
C ASN A 83 -0.17 10.99 -16.34
N GLU A 84 1.01 11.06 -15.69
CA GLU A 84 2.31 10.99 -16.36
C GLU A 84 2.71 9.53 -16.66
N HIS A 85 2.06 8.56 -16.02
CA HIS A 85 2.36 7.14 -16.12
C HIS A 85 1.11 6.28 -16.43
N PRO A 86 0.50 6.44 -17.61
CA PRO A 86 -0.64 5.63 -18.04
C PRO A 86 -0.29 4.15 -18.22
N ASP A 87 1.00 3.78 -18.23
CA ASP A 87 1.48 2.42 -18.34
C ASP A 87 1.47 1.62 -17.02
N TRP A 88 1.34 2.31 -15.87
CA TRP A 88 1.37 1.68 -14.55
C TRP A 88 0.32 0.58 -14.35
N PRO A 89 -0.98 0.74 -14.71
CA PRO A 89 -1.96 -0.34 -14.60
C PRO A 89 -1.46 -1.63 -15.27
N HIS A 90 -1.03 -1.54 -16.52
CA HIS A 90 -0.54 -2.69 -17.29
C HIS A 90 0.79 -3.23 -16.76
N MET A 91 1.66 -2.38 -16.21
CA MET A 91 2.87 -2.82 -15.52
C MET A 91 2.52 -3.71 -14.33
N ILE A 92 1.58 -3.29 -13.47
CA ILE A 92 1.16 -4.08 -12.31
C ILE A 92 0.48 -5.38 -12.76
N GLU A 93 -0.39 -5.33 -13.77
CA GLU A 93 -1.05 -6.52 -14.33
C GLU A 93 -0.04 -7.55 -14.84
N ARG A 94 0.99 -7.11 -15.57
CA ARG A 94 2.09 -7.98 -16.03
C ARG A 94 2.87 -8.56 -14.85
N GLU A 95 3.24 -7.74 -13.87
CA GLU A 95 4.00 -8.18 -12.70
C GLU A 95 3.27 -9.29 -11.92
N VAL A 96 1.96 -9.17 -11.70
CA VAL A 96 1.18 -10.22 -11.01
C VAL A 96 0.94 -11.44 -11.88
N ALA A 97 0.80 -11.26 -13.20
CA ALA A 97 0.71 -12.38 -14.15
C ALA A 97 2.01 -13.20 -14.17
N ASP A 98 3.17 -12.54 -14.15
CA ASP A 98 4.48 -13.19 -14.07
C ASP A 98 4.64 -13.99 -12.78
N ILE A 99 4.18 -13.45 -11.64
CA ILE A 99 4.18 -14.17 -10.36
C ILE A 99 3.29 -15.43 -10.45
N ALA A 100 2.08 -15.30 -10.98
CA ALA A 100 1.18 -16.43 -11.15
C ALA A 100 1.74 -17.48 -12.13
N ALA A 101 2.42 -17.04 -13.20
CA ALA A 101 3.08 -17.90 -14.17
C ALA A 101 4.27 -18.64 -13.55
N ALA A 102 5.07 -17.98 -12.72
CA ALA A 102 6.18 -18.62 -12.00
C ALA A 102 5.69 -19.71 -11.04
N ILE A 103 4.59 -19.49 -10.32
CA ILE A 103 3.97 -20.50 -9.46
C ILE A 103 3.48 -21.68 -10.32
N ARG A 104 2.84 -21.42 -11.46
CA ARG A 104 2.38 -22.47 -12.38
C ARG A 104 3.55 -23.29 -12.92
N ALA A 105 4.64 -22.65 -13.33
CA ALA A 105 5.82 -23.32 -13.84
C ALA A 105 6.48 -24.21 -12.78
N ALA A 106 6.59 -23.72 -11.53
CA ALA A 106 7.23 -24.49 -10.46
C ALA A 106 6.39 -25.68 -9.97
N HIS A 107 5.06 -25.58 -10.01
CA HIS A 107 4.18 -26.54 -9.32
C HIS A 107 3.15 -27.25 -10.22
N GLY A 108 3.02 -26.86 -11.48
CA GLY A 108 2.00 -27.40 -12.39
C GLY A 108 0.56 -27.04 -12.01
N VAL A 109 0.35 -26.04 -11.15
CA VAL A 109 -0.98 -25.65 -10.64
C VAL A 109 -1.20 -24.14 -10.72
N PRO A 110 -2.44 -23.67 -10.92
CA PRO A 110 -2.73 -22.24 -10.90
C PRO A 110 -2.66 -21.67 -9.47
N LEU A 111 -2.29 -20.39 -9.37
CA LEU A 111 -2.44 -19.59 -8.16
C LEU A 111 -3.93 -19.51 -7.75
N LYS A 112 -4.24 -19.81 -6.48
CA LYS A 112 -5.60 -19.74 -5.93
C LYS A 112 -5.71 -18.92 -4.65
N TYR A 113 -4.62 -18.82 -3.89
CA TYR A 113 -4.61 -18.22 -2.56
C TYR A 113 -3.52 -17.16 -2.46
N LEU A 114 -3.82 -16.08 -1.76
CA LEU A 114 -2.85 -15.06 -1.36
C LEU A 114 -2.83 -14.98 0.16
N ILE A 115 -1.68 -15.20 0.78
CA ILE A 115 -1.45 -14.92 2.21
C ILE A 115 -0.62 -13.65 2.29
N TRP A 116 -1.20 -12.60 2.84
CA TRP A 116 -0.57 -11.29 3.00
C TRP A 116 -0.13 -11.09 4.44
N ALA A 117 1.18 -11.17 4.69
CA ALA A 117 1.78 -10.93 6.00
C ALA A 117 2.26 -9.47 6.12
N GLY A 118 1.62 -8.70 6.99
CA GLY A 118 1.94 -7.29 7.25
C GLY A 118 0.96 -6.69 8.26
N MET A 119 1.36 -5.66 9.00
CA MET A 119 0.56 -5.05 10.07
C MET A 119 0.27 -3.56 9.77
N GLY A 120 -0.80 -3.04 10.37
CA GLY A 120 -1.22 -1.63 10.23
C GLY A 120 -1.50 -1.31 8.77
N GLY A 121 -0.95 -0.20 8.27
CA GLY A 121 -1.15 0.22 6.88
C GLY A 121 -0.75 -0.84 5.84
N SER A 122 0.18 -1.76 6.14
CA SER A 122 0.50 -2.86 5.23
C SER A 122 -0.61 -3.93 5.08
N ALA A 123 -1.68 -3.88 5.88
CA ALA A 123 -2.84 -4.78 5.82
C ALA A 123 -4.21 -4.08 5.79
N GLU A 124 -4.34 -2.89 6.37
CA GLU A 124 -5.61 -2.15 6.53
C GLU A 124 -6.32 -1.87 5.20
N ASP A 125 -5.57 -1.50 4.15
CA ASP A 125 -6.08 -1.30 2.79
C ASP A 125 -6.72 -2.59 2.24
N LYS A 126 -6.10 -3.75 2.45
CA LYS A 126 -6.67 -5.04 2.01
C LYS A 126 -7.91 -5.39 2.82
N ALA A 127 -7.92 -5.13 4.12
CA ALA A 127 -9.10 -5.34 4.96
C ALA A 127 -10.28 -4.53 4.44
N PHE A 128 -10.05 -3.25 4.10
CA PHE A 128 -11.02 -2.40 3.43
C PHE A 128 -11.46 -2.98 2.08
N TYR A 129 -10.52 -3.42 1.22
CA TYR A 129 -10.86 -4.01 -0.09
C TYR A 129 -11.68 -5.29 0.04
N GLN A 130 -11.42 -6.14 1.03
CA GLN A 130 -12.24 -7.32 1.32
C GLN A 130 -13.65 -6.92 1.72
N ALA A 131 -13.80 -5.97 2.65
CA ALA A 131 -15.10 -5.47 3.10
C ALA A 131 -15.89 -4.80 1.97
N ALA A 132 -15.21 -4.09 1.07
CA ALA A 132 -15.80 -3.47 -0.12
C ALA A 132 -16.13 -4.47 -1.24
N GLY A 133 -15.78 -5.76 -1.09
CA GLY A 133 -16.02 -6.81 -2.07
C GLY A 133 -15.09 -6.80 -3.29
N LEU A 134 -14.00 -6.02 -3.24
CA LEU A 134 -13.03 -5.89 -4.34
C LEU A 134 -12.13 -7.12 -4.49
N LEU A 135 -12.03 -7.96 -3.45
CA LEU A 135 -11.13 -9.12 -3.40
C LEU A 135 -11.87 -10.47 -3.53
N ASN A 136 -12.95 -10.50 -4.31
CA ASN A 136 -13.81 -11.67 -4.51
C ASN A 136 -13.72 -12.31 -5.92
N GLY A 137 -12.98 -11.69 -6.85
CA GLY A 137 -13.04 -12.04 -8.27
C GLY A 137 -12.01 -13.07 -8.76
N GLY A 138 -10.92 -13.30 -8.02
CA GLY A 138 -9.82 -14.14 -8.47
C GLY A 138 -9.23 -14.99 -7.34
N VAL A 139 -8.07 -14.58 -6.83
CA VAL A 139 -7.41 -15.30 -5.73
C VAL A 139 -8.09 -14.99 -4.40
N ARG A 140 -8.24 -16.01 -3.55
CA ARG A 140 -8.74 -15.79 -2.19
C ARG A 140 -7.63 -15.19 -1.32
N VAL A 141 -7.89 -13.99 -0.80
CA VAL A 141 -6.94 -13.23 0.02
C VAL A 141 -7.12 -13.53 1.51
N TYR A 142 -6.01 -13.76 2.21
CA TYR A 142 -5.92 -13.94 3.65
C TYR A 142 -4.97 -12.91 4.23
N LEU A 143 -5.40 -12.20 5.27
CA LEU A 143 -4.57 -11.26 6.00
C LEU A 143 -3.94 -11.96 7.20
N LEU A 144 -2.63 -11.89 7.30
CA LEU A 144 -1.82 -12.43 8.39
C LEU A 144 -1.07 -11.27 9.07
N ASP A 145 -1.83 -10.43 9.76
CA ASP A 145 -1.41 -9.19 10.43
C ASP A 145 -1.01 -9.36 11.90
N SER A 146 -1.15 -10.58 12.44
CA SER A 146 -0.86 -10.93 13.82
C SER A 146 0.17 -12.05 13.86
N THR A 147 1.01 -12.05 14.90
CA THR A 147 1.98 -13.12 15.18
C THR A 147 1.37 -14.26 16.00
N ASP A 148 0.12 -14.10 16.45
CA ASP A 148 -0.65 -15.15 17.14
C ASP A 148 -0.73 -16.40 16.24
N PRO A 149 -0.20 -17.56 16.68
CA PRO A 149 -0.26 -18.79 15.90
C PRO A 149 -1.68 -19.24 15.55
N ALA A 150 -2.70 -18.85 16.32
CA ALA A 150 -4.09 -19.18 16.04
C ALA A 150 -4.56 -18.60 14.71
N LYS A 151 -4.14 -17.38 14.34
CA LYS A 151 -4.53 -16.74 13.09
C LYS A 151 -3.95 -17.48 11.88
N LEU A 152 -2.65 -17.79 11.92
CA LEU A 152 -2.00 -18.59 10.88
C LEU A 152 -2.66 -19.99 10.77
N ARG A 153 -2.92 -20.66 11.89
CA ARG A 153 -3.58 -21.97 11.91
C ARG A 153 -4.97 -21.89 11.26
N ALA A 154 -5.79 -20.93 11.63
CA ALA A 154 -7.12 -20.74 11.06
C ALA A 154 -7.08 -20.52 9.54
N ILE A 155 -6.11 -19.75 9.03
CA ILE A 155 -5.91 -19.54 7.59
C ILE A 155 -5.57 -20.88 6.90
N LEU A 156 -4.61 -21.63 7.44
CA LEU A 156 -4.18 -22.91 6.85
C LEU A 156 -5.29 -23.96 6.87
N ASP A 157 -6.01 -24.08 7.99
CA ASP A 157 -7.15 -24.99 8.14
C ASP A 157 -8.26 -24.65 7.12
N HIS A 158 -8.53 -23.36 6.93
CA HIS A 158 -9.52 -22.91 5.96
C HIS A 158 -9.10 -23.16 4.51
N ILE A 159 -7.82 -22.93 4.17
CA ILE A 159 -7.26 -23.28 2.86
C ILE A 159 -7.42 -24.78 2.59
N GLN A 160 -7.04 -25.62 3.56
CA GLN A 160 -7.15 -27.07 3.44
C GLN A 160 -8.61 -27.53 3.26
N LYS A 161 -9.53 -26.97 4.06
CA LYS A 161 -10.97 -27.25 3.98
C LYS A 161 -11.56 -26.90 2.62
N ILE A 162 -11.22 -25.73 2.06
CA ILE A 162 -11.74 -25.28 0.76
C ILE A 162 -11.12 -26.04 -0.41
N ASP A 163 -9.80 -26.25 -0.41
CA ASP A 163 -9.13 -26.92 -1.53
C ASP A 163 -9.49 -28.42 -1.60
N LYS A 164 -9.98 -28.99 -0.48
CA LYS A 164 -10.32 -30.43 -0.33
C LYS A 164 -9.15 -31.34 -0.71
N GLN A 165 -7.93 -30.91 -0.39
CA GLN A 165 -6.68 -31.60 -0.66
C GLN A 165 -5.79 -31.53 0.58
N PRO A 166 -4.78 -32.41 0.71
CA PRO A 166 -3.75 -32.26 1.73
C PRO A 166 -3.09 -30.88 1.63
N LEU A 167 -2.74 -30.30 2.79
CA LEU A 167 -2.12 -28.96 2.88
C LEU A 167 -0.89 -28.83 1.98
N THR A 168 -0.12 -29.90 1.80
CA THR A 168 1.05 -29.98 0.90
C THR A 168 0.73 -29.61 -0.55
N LYS A 169 -0.45 -30.01 -1.06
CA LYS A 169 -0.90 -29.68 -2.42
C LYS A 169 -1.55 -28.30 -2.49
N ALA A 170 -2.27 -27.90 -1.44
CA ALA A 170 -2.93 -26.60 -1.38
C ALA A 170 -1.91 -25.44 -1.34
N LEU A 171 -0.83 -25.59 -0.55
CA LEU A 171 0.23 -24.57 -0.43
C LEU A 171 0.97 -24.29 -1.74
N ARG A 172 1.08 -25.27 -2.65
CA ARG A 172 1.65 -25.04 -3.99
C ARG A 172 0.88 -23.98 -4.80
N LYS A 173 -0.40 -23.76 -4.47
CA LYS A 173 -1.29 -22.77 -5.10
C LYS A 173 -1.31 -21.43 -4.35
N CYS A 174 -0.43 -21.21 -3.38
CA CYS A 174 -0.41 -20.01 -2.55
C CYS A 174 0.70 -19.06 -2.98
N LEU A 175 0.37 -17.77 -3.12
CA LEU A 175 1.34 -16.68 -3.08
C LEU A 175 1.41 -16.16 -1.64
N ILE A 176 2.62 -15.95 -1.14
CA ILE A 176 2.92 -15.45 0.19
C ILE A 176 3.66 -14.13 0.03
N VAL A 177 3.08 -13.05 0.55
CA VAL A 177 3.67 -11.72 0.48
C VAL A 177 3.98 -11.24 1.88
N GLY A 178 5.25 -10.92 2.15
CA GLY A 178 5.63 -10.14 3.33
C GLY A 178 5.75 -8.68 2.99
N MET A 179 5.04 -7.81 3.70
CA MET A 179 5.12 -6.36 3.51
C MET A 179 5.45 -5.65 4.82
N ALA A 180 6.44 -4.77 4.76
CA ALA A 180 6.75 -3.83 5.82
C ALA A 180 7.19 -2.51 5.20
N MET A 181 6.79 -1.38 5.79
CA MET A 181 7.26 -0.05 5.38
C MET A 181 8.14 0.62 6.45
N GLY A 182 8.39 -0.08 7.56
CA GLY A 182 9.32 0.34 8.60
C GLY A 182 10.65 -0.40 8.51
N MET A 183 11.71 0.20 9.06
CA MET A 183 13.04 -0.43 9.11
C MET A 183 13.10 -1.64 10.06
N THR A 184 12.19 -1.69 11.05
CA THR A 184 12.28 -2.59 12.21
C THR A 184 11.07 -3.51 12.41
N SER A 185 10.08 -3.50 11.51
CA SER A 185 8.89 -4.36 11.65
C SER A 185 9.28 -5.85 11.67
N TYR A 186 8.92 -6.54 12.74
CA TYR A 186 9.35 -7.91 13.01
C TYR A 186 8.24 -8.94 12.75
N GLU A 187 6.99 -8.51 12.81
CA GLU A 187 5.81 -9.34 12.65
C GLU A 187 5.71 -10.03 11.28
N PRO A 188 5.89 -9.33 10.14
CA PRO A 188 5.94 -10.02 8.84
C PRO A 188 7.12 -11.00 8.77
N VAL A 189 8.24 -10.74 9.45
CA VAL A 189 9.38 -11.66 9.50
C VAL A 189 9.01 -12.95 10.23
N VAL A 190 8.40 -12.86 11.41
CA VAL A 190 7.94 -14.04 12.18
C VAL A 190 6.96 -14.88 11.36
N ASN A 191 6.02 -14.23 10.67
CA ASN A 191 5.01 -14.92 9.88
C ASN A 191 5.61 -15.58 8.63
N LEU A 192 6.52 -14.90 7.92
CA LEU A 192 7.25 -15.49 6.80
C LEU A 192 8.15 -16.64 7.25
N GLU A 193 8.82 -16.54 8.40
CA GLU A 193 9.65 -17.61 8.93
C GLU A 193 8.86 -18.88 9.22
N LYS A 194 7.69 -18.74 9.87
CA LYS A 194 6.77 -19.86 10.12
C LYS A 194 6.30 -20.51 8.82
N LEU A 195 5.92 -19.71 7.82
CA LEU A 195 5.48 -20.21 6.52
C LEU A 195 6.61 -20.88 5.74
N ASP A 196 7.80 -20.28 5.69
CA ASP A 196 9.00 -20.86 5.05
C ASP A 196 9.38 -22.19 5.70
N GLY A 197 9.42 -22.24 7.04
CA GLY A 197 9.65 -23.47 7.79
C GLY A 197 8.62 -24.56 7.47
N LEU A 198 7.34 -24.19 7.30
CA LEU A 198 6.30 -25.12 6.88
C LEU A 198 6.54 -25.66 5.46
N TYR A 199 6.90 -24.80 4.50
CA TYR A 199 7.24 -25.25 3.13
C TYR A 199 8.41 -26.23 3.13
N ARG A 200 9.47 -25.93 3.90
CA ARG A 200 10.63 -26.84 4.04
C ARG A 200 10.24 -28.18 4.66
N LYS A 201 9.48 -28.16 5.76
CA LYS A 201 8.98 -29.38 6.42
C LYS A 201 8.16 -30.25 5.47
N LEU A 202 7.36 -29.62 4.62
CA LEU A 202 6.51 -30.27 3.62
C LEU A 202 7.22 -30.55 2.29
N LYS A 203 8.51 -30.22 2.18
CA LYS A 203 9.35 -30.39 0.97
C LYS A 203 8.73 -29.74 -0.27
N ILE A 204 8.17 -28.54 -0.11
CA ILE A 204 7.62 -27.73 -1.20
C ILE A 204 8.67 -26.69 -1.58
N SER A 205 9.00 -26.58 -2.88
CA SER A 205 9.81 -25.45 -3.36
C SER A 205 9.07 -24.15 -3.09
N ASN A 206 9.70 -23.22 -2.38
CA ASN A 206 9.09 -21.95 -1.95
C ASN A 206 9.51 -20.75 -2.82
N GLN A 207 10.49 -20.92 -3.71
CA GLN A 207 11.15 -19.83 -4.43
C GLN A 207 10.18 -18.97 -5.27
N SER A 208 9.17 -19.61 -5.89
CA SER A 208 8.14 -18.91 -6.67
C SER A 208 6.95 -18.43 -5.84
N ASN A 209 6.79 -18.93 -4.61
CA ASN A 209 5.64 -18.64 -3.74
C ASN A 209 5.88 -17.43 -2.83
N PHE A 210 7.12 -17.01 -2.60
CA PHE A 210 7.45 -15.94 -1.64
C PHE A 210 7.91 -14.68 -2.35
N VAL A 211 7.20 -13.59 -2.05
CA VAL A 211 7.54 -12.22 -2.46
C VAL A 211 7.63 -11.36 -1.20
N TYR A 212 8.47 -10.34 -1.22
CA TYR A 212 8.48 -9.34 -0.17
C TYR A 212 8.61 -7.91 -0.69
N MET A 213 8.00 -6.97 0.04
CA MET A 213 7.92 -5.55 -0.28
C MET A 213 8.34 -4.74 0.95
N THR A 214 9.51 -4.11 0.87
CA THR A 214 10.07 -3.35 2.00
C THR A 214 11.16 -2.38 1.59
N LEU A 215 11.57 -1.55 2.55
CA LEU A 215 12.73 -0.68 2.45
C LEU A 215 14.04 -1.51 2.39
N PRO A 216 15.02 -1.11 1.55
CA PRO A 216 16.35 -1.72 1.58
C PRO A 216 16.93 -1.76 3.00
N ASP A 217 17.65 -2.83 3.33
CA ASP A 217 18.34 -3.04 4.61
C ASP A 217 17.45 -3.12 5.86
N SER A 218 16.13 -3.04 5.69
CA SER A 218 15.18 -3.30 6.77
C SER A 218 15.34 -4.72 7.34
N VAL A 219 14.80 -4.96 8.54
CA VAL A 219 14.79 -6.32 9.14
C VAL A 219 14.15 -7.34 8.18
N LEU A 220 13.05 -6.98 7.51
CA LEU A 220 12.39 -7.84 6.52
C LEU A 220 13.28 -8.10 5.30
N ASP A 221 13.96 -7.07 4.79
CA ASP A 221 14.87 -7.21 3.63
C ASP A 221 16.02 -8.16 3.94
N ARG A 222 16.70 -7.96 5.07
CA ARG A 222 17.82 -8.80 5.53
C ARG A 222 17.39 -10.24 5.81
N PHE A 223 16.15 -10.46 6.23
CA PHE A 223 15.58 -11.79 6.43
C PHE A 223 15.27 -12.50 5.10
N ALA A 224 14.61 -11.81 4.18
CA ALA A 224 14.03 -12.39 2.97
C ALA A 224 15.08 -12.56 1.86
N SER A 225 15.99 -11.58 1.69
CA SER A 225 17.08 -11.63 0.71
C SER A 225 18.00 -12.84 0.91
N LYS A 226 18.38 -13.15 2.16
CA LYS A 226 19.19 -14.33 2.51
C LYS A 226 18.53 -15.66 2.17
N ARG A 227 17.20 -15.67 2.01
CA ARG A 227 16.41 -16.84 1.62
C ARG A 227 16.14 -16.89 0.12
N GLY A 228 16.63 -15.90 -0.64
CA GLY A 228 16.44 -15.81 -2.08
C GLY A 228 15.04 -15.36 -2.49
N PHE A 229 14.18 -14.91 -1.57
CA PHE A 229 12.81 -14.50 -1.94
C PHE A 229 12.83 -13.34 -2.95
N ARG A 230 11.79 -13.26 -3.79
CA ARG A 230 11.71 -12.18 -4.79
C ARG A 230 11.39 -10.86 -4.10
N ARG A 231 12.28 -9.87 -4.24
CA ARG A 231 12.01 -8.49 -3.82
C ARG A 231 11.15 -7.78 -4.85
N VAL A 232 10.17 -7.02 -4.37
CA VAL A 232 9.35 -6.11 -5.18
C VAL A 232 9.40 -4.71 -4.54
N PRO A 233 9.68 -3.63 -5.30
CA PRO A 233 9.62 -2.27 -4.76
C PRO A 233 8.23 -1.90 -4.23
N LEU A 234 8.15 -1.03 -3.23
CA LEU A 234 6.87 -0.62 -2.66
C LEU A 234 6.05 0.24 -3.64
N GLN A 235 6.65 1.29 -4.19
CA GLN A 235 5.97 2.24 -5.08
C GLN A 235 6.19 1.90 -6.56
N PRO A 236 5.20 2.11 -7.46
CA PRO A 236 5.33 1.89 -8.90
C PRO A 236 6.55 2.53 -9.54
N ASP A 237 6.88 3.76 -9.15
CA ASP A 237 8.04 4.55 -9.61
C ASP A 237 9.38 4.14 -8.98
N GLY A 238 9.39 3.11 -8.12
CA GLY A 238 10.58 2.63 -7.41
C GLY A 238 10.96 3.43 -6.18
N GLY A 239 10.22 4.49 -5.84
CA GLY A 239 10.44 5.29 -4.64
C GLY A 239 10.02 4.59 -3.34
N ASN A 240 10.25 5.28 -2.22
CA ASN A 240 9.97 4.79 -0.87
C ASN A 240 9.50 5.88 0.11
N THR A 241 9.00 7.00 -0.40
CA THR A 241 8.61 8.18 0.38
C THR A 241 7.25 8.04 1.08
N THR A 242 6.42 7.09 0.66
CA THR A 242 5.09 6.87 1.23
C THR A 242 5.20 6.26 2.63
N ALA A 243 4.50 6.85 3.60
CA ALA A 243 4.42 6.29 4.96
C ALA A 243 3.54 5.03 5.00
N GLY A 244 3.75 4.17 6.01
CA GLY A 244 3.02 2.90 6.16
C GLY A 244 1.50 3.04 6.11
N ARG A 245 0.93 3.96 6.90
CA ARG A 245 -0.51 4.28 6.93
C ARG A 245 -1.08 4.85 5.62
N HIS A 246 -0.20 5.15 4.67
CA HIS A 246 -0.53 5.73 3.37
C HIS A 246 -0.16 4.79 2.21
N SER A 247 0.07 3.50 2.48
CA SER A 247 0.43 2.54 1.42
C SER A 247 -0.70 2.31 0.40
N GLY A 248 -1.94 2.50 0.80
CA GLY A 248 -3.05 2.62 -0.15
C GLY A 248 -3.15 4.05 -0.71
N PRO A 249 -3.70 4.23 -1.93
CA PRO A 249 -4.24 3.21 -2.81
C PRO A 249 -3.29 2.78 -3.95
N LEU A 250 -2.11 3.40 -4.08
CA LEU A 250 -1.28 3.32 -5.29
C LEU A 250 0.06 2.57 -5.15
N THR A 251 0.44 2.11 -3.95
CA THR A 251 1.63 1.25 -3.87
C THR A 251 1.36 -0.11 -4.49
N ARG A 252 2.40 -0.84 -4.90
CA ARG A 252 2.30 -2.26 -5.31
C ARG A 252 1.64 -3.11 -4.22
N GLY A 253 1.88 -2.76 -2.95
CA GLY A 253 1.22 -3.35 -1.79
C GLY A 253 -0.31 -3.29 -1.85
N SER A 254 -0.84 -2.19 -2.36
CA SER A 254 -2.28 -1.98 -2.53
C SER A 254 -2.79 -2.56 -3.86
N LEU A 255 -2.03 -2.39 -4.94
CA LEU A 255 -2.48 -2.74 -6.30
C LEU A 255 -2.41 -4.24 -6.60
N TYR A 256 -1.46 -4.98 -6.04
CA TYR A 256 -1.31 -6.42 -6.32
C TYR A 256 -2.56 -7.24 -5.95
N PRO A 257 -3.15 -7.11 -4.73
CA PRO A 257 -4.39 -7.81 -4.39
C PRO A 257 -5.55 -7.50 -5.34
N LEU A 258 -5.67 -6.24 -5.77
CA LEU A 258 -6.71 -5.78 -6.70
C LEU A 258 -6.51 -6.41 -8.09
N ALA A 259 -5.28 -6.38 -8.60
CA ALA A 259 -4.91 -6.97 -9.89
C ALA A 259 -5.17 -8.49 -9.91
N LEU A 260 -4.75 -9.20 -8.87
CA LEU A 260 -5.00 -10.64 -8.68
C LEU A 260 -6.48 -11.01 -8.56
N ASN A 261 -7.36 -10.03 -8.33
CA ASN A 261 -8.80 -10.19 -8.25
C ASN A 261 -9.56 -9.59 -9.45
N GLY A 262 -8.85 -9.18 -10.50
CA GLY A 262 -9.45 -8.69 -11.75
C GLY A 262 -10.12 -7.31 -11.62
N CYS A 263 -9.73 -6.51 -10.62
CA CYS A 263 -10.15 -5.11 -10.57
C CYS A 263 -9.56 -4.33 -11.75
N LYS A 264 -10.35 -3.43 -12.34
CA LYS A 264 -9.89 -2.57 -13.45
C LYS A 264 -8.93 -1.52 -12.91
N LEU A 265 -7.62 -1.78 -13.02
CA LEU A 265 -6.60 -0.90 -12.45
C LEU A 265 -6.56 0.46 -13.13
N ASP A 266 -6.85 0.55 -14.42
CA ASP A 266 -6.96 1.85 -15.12
C ASP A 266 -7.98 2.75 -14.42
N SER A 267 -9.19 2.24 -14.20
CA SER A 267 -10.25 2.98 -13.50
C SER A 267 -9.88 3.29 -12.05
N TRP A 268 -9.18 2.37 -11.37
CA TRP A 268 -8.74 2.57 -10.00
C TRP A 268 -7.73 3.71 -9.88
N LEU A 269 -6.69 3.70 -10.73
CA LEU A 269 -5.66 4.72 -10.76
C LEU A 269 -6.25 6.08 -11.15
N GLN A 270 -7.07 6.13 -12.20
CA GLN A 270 -7.72 7.38 -12.63
C GLN A 270 -8.63 7.97 -11.54
N ALA A 271 -9.28 7.16 -10.72
CA ALA A 271 -10.09 7.64 -9.60
C ALA A 271 -9.27 8.29 -8.47
N THR A 272 -7.94 8.14 -8.48
CA THR A 272 -7.05 8.84 -7.53
C THR A 272 -6.63 10.22 -8.03
N THR A 273 -6.86 10.53 -9.30
CA THR A 273 -6.64 11.85 -9.89
C THR A 273 -7.81 12.76 -9.51
N LEU A 274 -7.61 13.60 -8.50
CA LEU A 274 -8.62 14.57 -8.07
C LEU A 274 -8.72 15.74 -9.06
N SER A 275 -9.94 16.12 -9.41
CA SER A 275 -10.23 17.35 -10.14
C SER A 275 -9.89 18.59 -9.30
N SER A 276 -9.70 19.73 -9.96
CA SER A 276 -9.52 21.01 -9.25
C SER A 276 -10.67 21.28 -8.28
N GLY A 277 -11.91 20.96 -8.67
CA GLY A 277 -13.08 21.14 -7.79
C GLY A 277 -13.01 20.30 -6.52
N GLU A 278 -12.60 19.03 -6.61
CA GLU A 278 -12.43 18.14 -5.45
C GLU A 278 -11.29 18.58 -4.53
N VAL A 279 -10.17 19.02 -5.11
CA VAL A 279 -9.06 19.62 -4.34
C VAL A 279 -9.53 20.86 -3.60
N GLN A 280 -10.29 21.75 -4.26
CA GLN A 280 -10.83 22.94 -3.63
C GLN A 280 -11.85 22.61 -2.54
N ALA A 281 -12.69 21.58 -2.73
CA ALA A 281 -13.61 21.11 -1.69
C ALA A 281 -12.86 20.58 -0.46
N ALA A 282 -11.78 19.83 -0.65
CA ALA A 282 -10.92 19.36 0.44
C ALA A 282 -10.24 20.53 1.18
N LEU A 283 -9.74 21.54 0.45
CA LEU A 283 -9.17 22.75 1.05
C LEU A 283 -10.20 23.56 1.82
N ARG A 284 -11.45 23.66 1.34
CA ARG A 284 -12.52 24.32 2.07
C ARG A 284 -12.81 23.63 3.40
N LEU A 285 -12.86 22.30 3.41
CA LEU A 285 -13.02 21.54 4.64
C LEU A 285 -11.83 21.77 5.58
N ALA A 286 -10.59 21.71 5.07
CA ALA A 286 -9.39 21.96 5.88
C ALA A 286 -9.38 23.38 6.48
N GLY A 287 -9.71 24.40 5.67
CA GLY A 287 -9.80 25.78 6.13
C GLY A 287 -10.92 26.01 7.15
N PHE A 288 -12.05 25.31 6.99
CA PHE A 288 -13.12 25.32 7.99
C PHE A 288 -12.63 24.74 9.33
N LEU A 289 -11.95 23.59 9.30
CA LEU A 289 -11.43 22.96 10.51
C LEU A 289 -10.38 23.85 11.21
N ASP A 290 -9.41 24.39 10.46
CA ASP A 290 -8.37 25.30 11.00
C ASP A 290 -8.98 26.57 11.62
N ALA A 291 -9.99 27.16 10.97
CA ALA A 291 -10.66 28.34 11.50
C ALA A 291 -11.43 28.06 12.79
N ASN A 292 -12.00 26.86 12.95
CA ASN A 292 -12.76 26.48 14.16
C ASN A 292 -11.87 25.95 15.30
N GLU A 293 -10.68 25.42 15.01
CA GLU A 293 -9.71 25.07 16.07
C GLU A 293 -9.03 26.29 16.69
N ARG A 294 -8.96 27.40 15.95
CA ARG A 294 -8.36 28.67 16.42
C ARG A 294 -9.34 29.59 17.15
N ALA A 295 -10.64 29.31 17.10
CA ALA A 295 -11.70 30.08 17.74
C ALA A 295 -11.90 29.64 19.20
#